data_AF-A0A8D5U8F4-F1
#
_entry.id   AF-A0A8D5U8F4-F1
#
_cell.length_a   1.000
_cell.length_b   1.000
_cell.length_c   1.000
_cell.angle_alpha   90.00
_cell.angle_beta   90.00
_cell.angle_gamma   90.00
#
_symmetry.space_group_name_H-M   'P 1'
#
loop_
_entity.id
_entity.type
_entity.pdbx_description
1 polymer ?
#
loop_
_entity_poly.entity_id
_entity_poly.type
_entity_poly.pdbx_seq_one_letter_code
_entity_poly.pdbx_strand_id
1 'polypeptide(L)'
;MASRKLNIDRRTAIYGIVFSVASYASAAVLALSVGAYALSSFLDPLVTLTVPLILISIGLQAMNKKFSVIFLTLVNAVLYALTGLLFMVPTLVVAGVIDELVSWVVGYRGLKAVMTNTTIVGGLVGILSVVFGILMVGLYGTIPFNDLLIAYAVFTVIYFVESAVMGLISFKIGDYLIKSGVIKS
;
A
#
# COMPACT_ATOMS: atom_id res chain seq x y z
N MET A 1 -2.58 20.45 31.12
CA MET A 1 -2.18 19.39 30.16
C MET A 1 -2.69 19.82 28.79
N ALA A 2 -1.83 20.42 27.96
CA ALA A 2 -2.26 21.05 26.70
C ALA A 2 -2.58 19.97 25.65
N SER A 3 -3.82 19.96 25.17
CA SER A 3 -4.25 19.20 24.00
C SER A 3 -3.40 19.60 22.80
N ARG A 4 -2.41 18.77 22.44
CA ARG A 4 -1.73 18.88 21.15
C ARG A 4 -2.77 18.55 20.08
N LYS A 5 -3.32 19.58 19.43
CA LYS A 5 -4.15 19.41 18.24
C LYS A 5 -3.43 18.47 17.26
N LEU A 6 -4.10 17.37 16.95
CA LEU A 6 -3.75 16.42 15.90
C LEU A 6 -3.95 17.06 14.51
N ASN A 7 -3.26 18.17 14.26
CA ASN A 7 -3.31 18.84 12.97
C ASN A 7 -2.20 18.28 12.09
N ILE A 8 -2.61 17.58 11.02
CA ILE A 8 -1.78 17.36 9.85
C ILE A 8 -1.38 18.75 9.33
N ASP A 9 -0.09 19.05 9.34
CA ASP A 9 0.39 20.31 8.78
C ASP A 9 0.33 20.26 7.24
N ARG A 10 0.40 21.46 6.63
CA ARG A 10 0.27 21.62 5.18
C ARG A 10 1.26 20.76 4.39
N ARG A 11 2.50 20.62 4.84
CA ARG A 11 3.53 19.82 4.13
C ARG A 11 3.19 18.34 4.20
N THR A 12 2.80 17.85 5.37
CA THR A 12 2.37 16.45 5.56
C THR A 12 1.18 16.11 4.65
N ALA A 13 0.19 17.01 4.56
CA ALA A 13 -0.94 16.84 3.65
C ALA A 13 -0.51 16.81 2.18
N ILE A 14 0.38 17.72 1.75
CA ILE A 14 0.89 17.76 0.38
C ILE A 14 1.62 16.45 0.04
N TYR A 15 2.53 15.98 0.89
CA TYR A 15 3.23 14.73 0.63
C TYR A 15 2.27 13.55 0.56
N GLY A 16 1.33 13.45 1.50
CA GLY A 16 0.37 12.36 1.47
C GLY A 16 -0.50 12.36 0.22
N ILE A 17 -0.94 13.53 -0.27
CA ILE A 17 -1.71 13.63 -1.51
C ILE A 17 -0.83 13.25 -2.72
N VAL A 18 0.35 13.85 -2.85
CA VAL A 18 1.23 13.62 -4.00
C VAL A 18 1.64 12.16 -4.13
N PHE A 19 2.07 11.53 -3.04
CA PHE A 19 2.48 10.13 -3.06
C PHE A 19 1.29 9.17 -3.23
N SER A 20 0.11 9.51 -2.70
CA SER A 20 -1.09 8.71 -2.94
C SER A 20 -1.53 8.75 -4.40
N VAL A 21 -1.57 9.95 -5.01
CA VAL A 21 -1.93 10.10 -6.42
C VAL A 21 -0.89 9.43 -7.33
N ALA A 22 0.40 9.59 -7.04
CA ALA A 22 1.46 8.94 -7.81
C ALA A 22 1.40 7.41 -7.68
N SER A 23 1.14 6.89 -6.48
CA SER A 23 0.94 5.47 -6.23
C SER A 23 -0.24 4.92 -7.03
N TYR A 24 -1.41 5.55 -6.90
CA TYR A 24 -2.61 5.17 -7.63
C TYR A 24 -2.40 5.21 -9.16
N ALA A 25 -1.81 6.29 -9.68
CA ALA A 25 -1.55 6.44 -11.11
C ALA A 25 -0.59 5.34 -11.62
N SER A 26 0.47 5.03 -10.84
CA SER A 26 1.39 3.95 -11.18
C SER A 26 0.69 2.59 -11.17
N ALA A 27 -0.18 2.33 -10.20
CA ALA A 27 -0.95 1.10 -10.12
C ALA A 27 -1.89 0.96 -11.32
N ALA A 28 -2.59 2.03 -11.70
CA ALA A 28 -3.48 2.03 -12.85
C ALA A 28 -2.73 1.75 -14.17
N VAL A 29 -1.57 2.39 -14.38
CA VAL A 29 -0.73 2.15 -15.56
C VAL A 29 -0.23 0.70 -15.61
N LEU A 30 0.21 0.16 -14.47
CA LEU A 30 0.68 -1.22 -14.37
C LEU A 30 -0.44 -2.24 -14.61
N ALA A 31 -1.61 -2.01 -14.02
CA ALA A 31 -2.78 -2.87 -14.21
C ALA A 31 -3.23 -2.90 -15.68
N LEU A 32 -3.29 -1.73 -16.33
CA LEU A 32 -3.68 -1.61 -17.74
C LEU A 32 -2.64 -2.20 -18.71
N SER A 33 -1.36 -2.09 -18.40
CA SER A 33 -0.28 -2.56 -19.29
C SER A 33 -0.06 -4.07 -19.24
N VAL A 34 -0.23 -4.70 -18.08
CA VAL A 34 0.00 -6.14 -17.94
C VAL A 34 -1.27 -6.95 -18.14
N GLY A 35 -2.46 -6.37 -17.90
CA GLY A 35 -3.72 -7.10 -17.97
C GLY A 35 -3.78 -8.29 -17.02
N ALA A 36 -2.99 -8.27 -15.94
CA ALA A 36 -2.82 -9.40 -15.02
C ALA A 36 -4.15 -9.86 -14.39
N TYR A 37 -5.07 -8.93 -14.13
CA TYR A 37 -6.43 -9.24 -13.69
C TYR A 37 -7.20 -10.17 -14.65
N ALA A 38 -6.94 -10.08 -15.97
CA ALA A 38 -7.60 -10.95 -16.94
C ALA A 38 -7.10 -12.40 -16.86
N LEU A 39 -5.90 -12.63 -16.33
CA LEU A 39 -5.31 -13.97 -16.17
C LEU A 39 -5.72 -14.60 -14.84
N SER A 40 -5.60 -13.85 -13.74
CA SER A 40 -5.99 -14.29 -12.40
C SER A 40 -6.07 -13.10 -11.45
N SER A 41 -7.03 -13.13 -10.51
CA SER A 41 -7.13 -12.15 -9.43
C SER A 41 -5.89 -12.14 -8.52
N PHE A 42 -5.14 -13.24 -8.48
CA PHE A 42 -3.90 -13.35 -7.69
C PHE A 42 -2.67 -12.72 -8.36
N LEU A 43 -2.69 -12.55 -9.69
CA LEU A 43 -1.52 -12.03 -10.41
C LEU A 43 -1.49 -10.51 -10.41
N ASP A 44 -2.65 -9.85 -10.37
CA ASP A 44 -2.67 -8.39 -10.39
C ASP A 44 -1.93 -7.74 -9.21
N PRO A 45 -2.14 -8.18 -7.95
CA PRO A 45 -1.40 -7.60 -6.84
C PRO A 45 0.12 -7.75 -6.98
N LEU A 46 0.63 -8.79 -7.65
CA LEU A 46 2.07 -8.91 -7.89
C LEU A 46 2.62 -7.76 -8.75
N VAL A 47 1.83 -7.27 -9.69
CA VAL A 47 2.29 -6.15 -10.53
C VAL A 47 2.04 -4.85 -9.77
N THR A 48 0.88 -4.71 -9.16
CA THR A 48 0.41 -3.45 -8.58
C THR A 48 0.95 -3.17 -7.17
N LEU A 49 1.60 -4.13 -6.51
CA LEU A 49 2.31 -3.95 -5.22
C LEU A 49 3.81 -3.62 -5.37
N THR A 50 4.27 -3.24 -6.57
CA THR A 50 5.67 -2.86 -6.82
C THR A 50 5.91 -1.36 -6.64
N VAL A 51 5.95 -0.61 -7.73
CA VAL A 51 6.15 0.85 -7.77
C VAL A 51 5.14 1.61 -6.89
N PRO A 52 3.83 1.26 -6.87
CA PRO A 52 2.87 1.94 -6.01
C PRO A 52 3.25 1.84 -4.53
N LEU A 53 3.66 0.65 -4.09
CA LEU A 53 4.06 0.41 -2.71
C LEU A 53 5.34 1.18 -2.34
N ILE A 54 6.29 1.31 -3.29
CA ILE A 54 7.48 2.16 -3.11
C ILE A 54 7.08 3.61 -2.87
N LEU A 55 6.16 4.14 -3.66
CA LEU A 55 5.71 5.53 -3.55
C LEU A 55 4.98 5.79 -2.23
N ILE A 56 4.10 4.88 -1.79
CA ILE A 56 3.44 4.96 -0.48
C ILE A 56 4.48 4.95 0.65
N SER A 57 5.45 4.06 0.57
CA SER A 57 6.50 3.93 1.58
C SER A 57 7.39 5.17 1.67
N ILE A 58 7.75 5.78 0.54
CA ILE A 58 8.47 7.07 0.53
C ILE A 58 7.59 8.19 1.09
N GLY A 59 6.31 8.23 0.73
CA GLY A 59 5.35 9.19 1.28
C GLY A 59 5.24 9.10 2.79
N LEU A 60 5.19 7.88 3.34
CA LEU A 60 5.17 7.64 4.78
C LEU A 60 6.43 8.17 5.45
N GLN A 61 7.60 7.88 4.88
CA GLN A 61 8.88 8.39 5.36
C GLN A 61 8.97 9.91 5.33
N ALA A 62 8.42 10.54 4.28
CA ALA A 62 8.38 11.99 4.13
C ALA A 62 7.49 12.65 5.19
N MET A 63 6.33 12.06 5.47
CA MET A 63 5.37 12.56 6.45
C MET A 63 5.83 12.33 7.90
N ASN A 64 6.37 11.15 8.22
CA ASN A 64 6.95 10.77 9.50
C ASN A 64 6.12 11.18 10.74
N LYS A 65 4.80 11.00 10.69
CA LYS A 65 3.87 11.43 11.74
C LYS A 65 2.79 10.40 12.02
N LYS A 66 2.21 10.49 13.22
CA LYS A 66 0.97 9.77 13.53
C LYS A 66 -0.13 10.10 12.54
N PHE A 67 -0.90 9.10 12.18
CA PHE A 67 -1.98 9.13 11.19
C PHE A 67 -1.52 9.30 9.74
N SER A 68 -0.23 9.16 9.45
CA SER A 68 0.27 9.24 8.07
C SER A 68 -0.10 8.03 7.24
N VAL A 69 -0.10 6.82 7.83
CA VAL A 69 -0.47 5.59 7.11
C VAL A 69 -1.94 5.67 6.72
N ILE A 70 -2.80 5.91 7.71
CA ILE A 70 -4.25 5.96 7.46
C ILE A 70 -4.62 7.09 6.50
N PHE A 71 -3.90 8.22 6.53
CA PHE A 71 -4.10 9.28 5.57
C PHE A 71 -3.79 8.82 4.13
N LEU A 72 -2.64 8.17 3.93
CA LEU A 72 -2.24 7.64 2.62
C LEU A 72 -3.24 6.60 2.11
N THR A 73 -3.64 5.64 2.94
CA THR A 73 -4.56 4.58 2.52
C THR A 73 -5.97 5.10 2.28
N LEU A 74 -6.46 6.06 3.06
CA LEU A 74 -7.78 6.68 2.82
C LEU A 74 -7.81 7.50 1.54
N VAL A 75 -6.76 8.27 1.23
CA VAL A 75 -6.68 9.00 -0.05
C VAL A 75 -6.68 8.01 -1.20
N ASN A 76 -5.91 6.93 -1.13
CA ASN A 76 -5.95 5.87 -2.15
C ASN A 76 -7.35 5.23 -2.23
N ALA A 77 -7.99 4.92 -1.10
CA ALA A 77 -9.32 4.32 -1.09
C ALA A 77 -10.35 5.22 -1.79
N VAL A 78 -10.29 6.55 -1.59
CA VAL A 78 -11.11 7.51 -2.32
C VAL A 78 -10.80 7.47 -3.83
N LEU A 79 -9.52 7.46 -4.22
CA LEU A 79 -9.14 7.38 -5.63
C LEU A 79 -9.68 6.11 -6.30
N TYR A 80 -9.52 4.95 -5.67
CA TYR A 80 -10.06 3.68 -6.17
C TYR A 80 -11.59 3.64 -6.18
N ALA A 81 -12.25 4.25 -5.21
CA ALA A 81 -13.71 4.37 -5.18
C ALA A 81 -14.22 5.21 -6.36
N LEU A 82 -13.57 6.34 -6.63
CA LEU A 82 -13.93 7.23 -7.75
C LEU A 82 -13.77 6.56 -9.12
N THR A 83 -12.94 5.52 -9.23
CA THR A 83 -12.72 4.76 -10.47
C THR A 83 -13.48 3.44 -10.50
N GLY A 84 -14.42 3.21 -9.58
CA GLY A 84 -15.31 2.05 -9.59
C GLY A 84 -14.71 0.76 -9.02
N LEU A 85 -13.47 0.80 -8.49
CA LEU A 85 -12.80 -0.35 -7.87
C LEU A 85 -13.16 -0.44 -6.38
N LEU A 86 -14.46 -0.62 -6.09
CA LEU A 86 -15.00 -0.54 -4.74
C LEU A 86 -14.44 -1.59 -3.77
N PHE A 87 -13.99 -2.75 -4.27
CA PHE A 87 -13.36 -3.79 -3.45
C PHE A 87 -12.01 -3.37 -2.86
N MET A 88 -11.35 -2.36 -3.44
CA MET A 88 -10.11 -1.80 -2.90
C MET A 88 -10.36 -0.90 -1.68
N VAL A 89 -11.58 -0.41 -1.48
CA VAL A 89 -11.93 0.44 -0.33
C VAL A 89 -11.76 -0.33 0.99
N PRO A 90 -12.47 -1.45 1.25
CA PRO A 90 -12.29 -2.21 2.49
C PRO A 90 -10.87 -2.77 2.62
N THR A 91 -10.25 -3.17 1.50
CA THR A 91 -8.84 -3.59 1.43
C THR A 91 -7.91 -2.54 2.04
N LEU A 92 -7.96 -1.30 1.55
CA LEU A 92 -7.07 -0.22 1.97
C LEU A 92 -7.40 0.30 3.37
N VAL A 93 -8.68 0.33 3.75
CA VAL A 93 -9.08 0.74 5.11
C VAL A 93 -8.56 -0.27 6.14
N VAL A 94 -8.78 -1.57 5.94
CA VAL A 94 -8.33 -2.59 6.90
C VAL A 94 -6.81 -2.63 6.96
N ALA A 95 -6.12 -2.67 5.81
CA ALA A 95 -4.66 -2.66 5.77
C ALA A 95 -4.07 -1.39 6.43
N GLY A 96 -4.65 -0.22 6.15
CA GLY A 96 -4.18 1.05 6.71
C GLY A 96 -4.41 1.18 8.21
N VAL A 97 -5.52 0.66 8.74
CA VAL A 97 -5.76 0.64 10.19
C VAL A 97 -4.74 -0.25 10.89
N ILE A 98 -4.52 -1.46 10.38
CA ILE A 98 -3.56 -2.41 10.97
C ILE A 98 -2.15 -1.82 10.92
N ASP A 99 -1.73 -1.30 9.77
CA ASP A 99 -0.38 -0.74 9.62
C ASP A 99 -0.18 0.56 10.41
N GLU A 100 -1.19 1.41 10.56
CA GLU A 100 -1.09 2.59 11.42
C GLU A 100 -0.84 2.18 12.89
N LEU A 101 -1.54 1.15 13.37
CA LEU A 101 -1.34 0.62 14.73
C LEU A 101 0.08 0.05 14.91
N VAL A 102 0.59 -0.67 13.91
CA VAL A 102 1.96 -1.20 13.95
C VAL A 102 2.98 -0.06 13.89
N SER A 103 2.76 0.93 13.03
CA SER A 103 3.60 2.11 12.87
C SER A 103 3.73 2.94 14.16
N TRP A 104 2.74 2.89 15.06
CA TRP A 104 2.86 3.53 16.38
C TRP A 104 3.95 2.90 17.24
N VAL A 105 4.28 1.64 17.00
CA VAL A 105 5.29 0.88 17.74
C VAL A 105 6.64 0.92 17.03
N VAL A 106 6.66 0.72 15.71
CA VAL A 106 7.91 0.62 14.94
C VAL A 106 8.42 1.95 14.40
N GLY A 107 7.56 2.98 14.37
CA GLY A 107 7.84 4.28 13.79
C GLY A 107 7.48 4.36 12.30
N TYR A 108 7.86 5.47 11.67
CA TYR A 108 7.53 5.79 10.27
C TYR A 108 8.77 5.96 9.38
N ARG A 109 9.96 5.99 9.98
CA ARG A 109 11.23 6.26 9.31
C ARG A 109 12.34 5.36 9.85
N GLY A 110 13.30 5.05 8.99
CA GLY A 110 14.41 4.14 9.29
C GLY A 110 14.13 2.74 8.77
N LEU A 111 15.19 1.95 8.55
CA LEU A 111 15.10 0.67 7.87
C LEU A 111 14.05 -0.26 8.51
N LYS A 112 14.05 -0.42 9.84
CA LYS A 112 13.10 -1.29 10.54
C LYS A 112 11.65 -0.87 10.33
N ALA A 113 11.36 0.43 10.48
CA ALA A 113 10.02 0.97 10.30
C ALA A 113 9.54 0.78 8.86
N VAL A 114 10.38 1.19 7.90
CA VAL A 114 10.08 1.11 6.47
C VAL A 114 9.85 -0.33 6.05
N MET A 115 10.73 -1.26 6.45
CA MET A 115 10.57 -2.68 6.17
C MET A 115 9.26 -3.22 6.72
N THR A 116 8.97 -2.95 8.00
CA THR A 116 7.78 -3.49 8.66
C THR A 116 6.51 -2.96 8.02
N ASN A 117 6.39 -1.64 7.88
CA ASN A 117 5.16 -1.01 7.42
C ASN A 117 4.89 -1.36 5.95
N THR A 118 5.93 -1.32 5.11
CA THR A 118 5.80 -1.67 3.67
C THR A 118 5.40 -3.14 3.50
N THR A 119 5.99 -4.04 4.29
CA THR A 119 5.68 -5.48 4.24
C THR A 119 4.23 -5.75 4.66
N ILE A 120 3.78 -5.11 5.76
CA ILE A 120 2.44 -5.30 6.30
C ILE A 120 1.39 -4.73 5.35
N VAL A 121 1.57 -3.48 4.90
CA VAL A 121 0.63 -2.86 3.95
C VAL A 121 0.55 -3.66 2.67
N GLY A 122 1.69 -3.98 2.04
CA GLY A 122 1.67 -4.67 0.76
C GLY A 122 1.11 -6.10 0.89
N GLY A 123 1.52 -6.85 1.92
CA GLY A 123 0.99 -8.18 2.19
C GLY A 123 -0.51 -8.19 2.45
N LEU A 124 -1.00 -7.27 3.30
CA LEU A 124 -2.43 -7.17 3.60
C LEU A 124 -3.24 -6.68 2.40
N VAL A 125 -2.75 -5.68 1.67
CA VAL A 125 -3.43 -5.19 0.45
C VAL A 125 -3.50 -6.30 -0.59
N GLY A 126 -2.44 -7.08 -0.78
CA GLY A 126 -2.43 -8.20 -1.71
C GLY A 126 -3.44 -9.28 -1.37
N ILE A 127 -3.52 -9.69 -0.11
CA ILE A 127 -4.47 -10.74 0.30
C ILE A 127 -5.91 -10.22 0.26
N LEU A 128 -6.14 -9.04 0.85
CA LEU A 128 -7.48 -8.49 1.00
C LEU A 128 -8.06 -8.06 -0.35
N SER A 129 -7.24 -7.58 -1.30
CA SER A 129 -7.74 -7.24 -2.64
C SER A 129 -8.26 -8.47 -3.38
N VAL A 130 -7.61 -9.63 -3.23
CA VAL A 130 -8.10 -10.89 -3.80
C VAL A 130 -9.38 -11.33 -3.09
N VAL A 131 -9.41 -11.32 -1.75
CA VAL A 131 -10.62 -11.69 -0.96
C VAL A 131 -11.81 -10.82 -1.34
N PHE A 132 -11.67 -9.50 -1.28
CA PHE A 132 -12.77 -8.59 -1.61
C PHE A 132 -13.08 -8.56 -3.11
N GLY A 133 -12.08 -8.75 -3.98
CA GLY A 133 -12.30 -8.90 -5.42
C GLY A 133 -13.16 -10.12 -5.75
N ILE A 134 -12.90 -11.25 -5.09
CA ILE A 134 -13.75 -12.45 -5.21
C ILE A 134 -15.15 -12.19 -4.65
N LEU A 135 -15.27 -11.67 -3.44
CA LEU A 135 -16.57 -11.52 -2.76
C LEU A 135 -17.48 -10.46 -3.38
N MET A 136 -16.91 -9.35 -3.85
CA MET A 136 -17.69 -8.19 -4.33
C MET A 136 -17.85 -8.15 -5.85
N VAL A 137 -16.92 -8.77 -6.59
CA VAL A 137 -16.89 -8.70 -8.06
C VAL A 137 -17.04 -10.10 -8.69
N GLY A 138 -16.94 -11.18 -7.90
CA GLY A 138 -16.98 -12.54 -8.42
C GLY A 138 -15.74 -12.92 -9.23
N LEU A 139 -14.59 -12.29 -8.94
CA LEU A 139 -13.33 -12.51 -9.66
C LEU A 139 -12.57 -13.72 -9.12
N TYR A 140 -13.13 -14.92 -9.32
CA TYR A 140 -12.47 -16.19 -8.95
C TYR A 140 -11.22 -16.49 -9.79
N GLY A 141 -11.06 -15.79 -10.92
CA GLY A 141 -10.01 -16.06 -11.90
C GLY A 141 -10.22 -17.43 -12.57
N THR A 142 -9.10 -18.02 -13.01
CA THR A 142 -9.04 -19.33 -13.68
C THR A 142 -8.75 -20.49 -12.71
N ILE A 143 -8.57 -20.20 -11.41
CA ILE A 143 -8.16 -21.19 -10.41
C ILE A 143 -9.36 -22.03 -9.97
N PRO A 144 -9.30 -23.37 -10.05
CA PRO A 144 -10.35 -24.24 -9.53
C PRO A 144 -10.57 -24.00 -8.03
N PHE A 145 -11.83 -24.07 -7.59
CA PHE A 145 -12.18 -23.81 -6.19
C PHE A 145 -11.42 -24.70 -5.18
N ASN A 146 -11.11 -25.94 -5.57
CA ASN A 146 -10.35 -26.89 -4.74
C ASN A 146 -8.90 -26.44 -4.49
N ASP A 147 -8.32 -25.67 -5.40
CA ASP A 147 -6.94 -25.19 -5.31
C ASP A 147 -6.85 -23.78 -4.71
N LEU A 148 -8.00 -23.14 -4.45
CA LEU A 148 -8.08 -21.75 -3.98
C LEU A 148 -7.33 -21.54 -2.66
N LEU A 149 -7.46 -22.47 -1.71
CA LEU A 149 -6.76 -22.39 -0.41
C LEU A 149 -5.24 -22.45 -0.56
N ILE A 150 -4.75 -23.33 -1.44
CA ILE A 150 -3.32 -23.48 -1.71
C ILE A 150 -2.81 -22.23 -2.43
N ALA A 151 -3.55 -21.73 -3.43
CA ALA A 151 -3.24 -20.48 -4.10
C ALA A 151 -3.14 -19.32 -3.11
N TYR A 152 -4.11 -19.16 -2.20
CA TYR A 152 -4.07 -18.15 -1.16
C TYR A 152 -2.83 -18.25 -0.27
N ALA A 153 -2.48 -19.45 0.19
CA ALA A 153 -1.30 -19.66 1.03
C ALA A 153 -0.02 -19.28 0.27
N VAL A 154 0.13 -19.72 -0.98
CA VAL A 154 1.30 -19.43 -1.81
C VAL A 154 1.41 -17.95 -2.11
N PHE A 155 0.35 -17.33 -2.62
CA PHE A 155 0.35 -15.91 -2.99
C PHE A 155 0.49 -14.99 -1.78
N THR A 156 -0.03 -15.40 -0.62
CA THR A 156 0.24 -14.70 0.65
C THR A 156 1.75 -14.61 0.91
N VAL A 157 2.46 -15.73 0.83
CA VAL A 157 3.92 -15.72 1.02
C VAL A 157 4.59 -14.84 -0.02
N ILE A 158 4.17 -14.92 -1.29
CA ILE A 158 4.73 -14.10 -2.37
C ILE A 158 4.51 -12.60 -2.09
N TYR A 159 3.29 -12.16 -1.77
CA TYR A 159 2.99 -10.75 -1.51
C TYR A 159 3.81 -10.19 -0.35
N PHE A 160 3.98 -10.95 0.73
CA PHE A 160 4.80 -10.53 1.86
C PHE A 160 6.29 -10.44 1.49
N VAL A 161 6.82 -11.43 0.76
CA VAL A 161 8.22 -11.43 0.30
C VAL A 161 8.48 -10.26 -0.65
N GLU A 162 7.62 -10.08 -1.63
CA GLU A 162 7.69 -8.95 -2.57
C GLU A 162 7.63 -7.61 -1.84
N SER A 163 6.68 -7.46 -0.92
CA SER A 163 6.52 -6.22 -0.14
C SER A 163 7.73 -5.94 0.75
N ALA A 164 8.40 -6.97 1.26
CA ALA A 164 9.66 -6.82 1.98
C ALA A 164 10.80 -6.34 1.07
N VAL A 165 10.89 -6.87 -0.17
CA VAL A 165 11.85 -6.39 -1.18
C VAL A 165 11.57 -4.93 -1.53
N MET A 166 10.31 -4.58 -1.74
CA MET A 166 9.92 -3.19 -1.98
C MET A 166 10.24 -2.30 -0.77
N GLY A 167 10.10 -2.79 0.46
CA GLY A 167 10.53 -2.09 1.67
C GLY A 167 12.03 -1.74 1.66
N LEU A 168 12.89 -2.67 1.24
CA LEU A 168 14.34 -2.42 1.14
C LEU A 168 14.64 -1.34 0.10
N ILE A 169 14.00 -1.43 -1.06
CA ILE A 169 14.16 -0.46 -2.16
C ILE A 169 13.66 0.92 -1.72
N SER A 170 12.48 0.97 -1.11
CA SER A 170 11.84 2.19 -0.60
C SER A 170 12.67 2.89 0.45
N PHE A 171 13.33 2.13 1.33
CA PHE A 171 14.24 2.71 2.32
C PHE A 171 15.42 3.39 1.62
N LYS A 172 16.08 2.72 0.67
CA LYS A 172 17.23 3.29 -0.04
C LYS A 172 16.86 4.55 -0.81
N ILE A 173 15.74 4.52 -1.54
CA ILE A 173 15.28 5.67 -2.33
C ILE A 173 14.81 6.79 -1.40
N GLY A 174 13.98 6.48 -0.40
CA GLY A 174 13.45 7.46 0.55
C GLY A 174 14.55 8.15 1.36
N ASP A 175 15.50 7.38 1.89
CA ASP A 175 16.66 7.90 2.63
C ASP A 175 17.52 8.81 1.75
N TYR A 176 17.77 8.43 0.49
CA TYR A 176 18.47 9.27 -0.47
C TYR A 176 17.73 10.58 -0.77
N LEU A 177 16.43 10.53 -1.03
CA LEU A 177 15.60 11.72 -1.33
C LEU A 177 15.53 12.70 -0.16
N ILE A 178 15.52 12.18 1.08
CA ILE A 178 15.54 13.00 2.29
C ILE A 178 16.92 13.61 2.50
N LYS A 179 18.00 12.82 2.40
CA LYS A 179 19.38 13.29 2.61
C LYS A 179 19.84 14.29 1.55
N SER A 180 19.40 14.14 0.31
CA SER A 180 19.68 15.07 -0.79
C SER A 180 18.87 16.37 -0.70
N GLY A 181 17.88 16.47 0.20
CA GLY A 181 17.05 17.66 0.38
C GLY A 181 15.95 17.83 -0.67
N VAL A 182 15.76 16.85 -1.57
CA VAL A 182 14.62 16.81 -2.51
C VAL A 182 13.31 16.73 -1.73
N ILE A 183 13.26 15.82 -0.74
CA ILE A 183 12.19 15.79 0.26
C ILE A 183 12.71 16.51 1.49
N LYS A 184 12.10 17.66 1.78
CA LYS A 184 12.38 18.35 3.02
C LYS A 184 11.53 17.69 4.11
N SER A 185 12.19 16.94 4.98
CA SER A 185 11.61 16.45 6.24
C SER A 185 11.46 17.58 7.26
#